data_AF-A0A4S8QB50-F1
#
_entry.id   AF-A0A4S8QB50-F1
#
_cell.length_a   1.000
_cell.length_b   1.000
_cell.length_c   1.000
_cell.angle_alpha   90.00
_cell.angle_beta   90.00
_cell.angle_gamma   90.00
#
_symmetry.space_group_name_H-M   'P 1'
#
loop_
_entity.id
_entity.type
_entity.pdbx_description
1 polymer ?
#
loop_
_entity_poly.entity_id
_entity_poly.type
_entity_poly.pdbx_seq_one_letter_code
_entity_poly.pdbx_strand_id
1 'polypeptide(L)'
;MEAFERPFGGDETGPVQAQMHPAWIRIMPCSIELFRTVPSLSLFPASWWADVFPDDDLWNEPVWCDPGDVDDWITEAREHHFGTSAEVIEKEAREEYDRATAERSERIATFTTHCERAGLPVPHTVRDLLEFLLALGLYRGETRDGQLFVAPQLYINPFDVLAFGKLEAIEEAADQRGDLEELTAIAIRRVGGVEYDFDDEGHFVLPGGGKSVEVELSLNELGDDAGVPAQVVRGMLMELSEDGDVASSSNLATIALDEEFTLTASDDLLGGYPNDELLPPEHA
;
A
#
# COMPACT_ATOMS: atom_id res chain seq x y z
N MET A 1 -28.80 16.24 -16.60
CA MET A 1 -27.70 15.30 -16.12
C MET A 1 -26.33 15.84 -16.53
N GLU A 2 -25.91 16.86 -15.82
CA GLU A 2 -24.72 17.73 -15.92
C GLU A 2 -23.44 16.93 -15.69
N ALA A 3 -22.73 16.37 -16.76
CA ALA A 3 -21.38 15.88 -17.09
C ALA A 3 -20.32 16.48 -16.16
N PHE A 4 -20.25 15.98 -14.92
CA PHE A 4 -19.08 16.05 -14.02
C PHE A 4 -17.78 16.19 -14.82
N GLU A 5 -17.32 17.34 -15.19
CA GLU A 5 -15.94 17.71 -15.55
C GLU A 5 -14.91 17.07 -14.61
N ARG A 6 -14.45 15.79 -14.95
CA ARG A 6 -13.23 15.07 -14.49
C ARG A 6 -12.27 16.02 -13.76
N PRO A 7 -12.06 16.02 -12.49
CA PRO A 7 -10.97 16.78 -11.84
C PRO A 7 -9.60 16.38 -12.40
N PHE A 8 -9.60 15.68 -13.63
CA PHE A 8 -8.25 15.24 -14.06
C PHE A 8 -8.15 15.38 -15.57
N GLY A 9 -8.53 16.56 -16.14
CA GLY A 9 -8.41 16.99 -17.56
C GLY A 9 -7.10 17.74 -17.79
N GLY A 10 -5.98 16.97 -18.26
CA GLY A 10 -5.07 17.86 -19.03
C GLY A 10 -4.20 17.03 -19.98
N ASP A 11 -4.41 17.16 -21.40
CA ASP A 11 -3.55 17.19 -22.60
C ASP A 11 -2.51 16.06 -22.57
N GLU A 12 -2.77 14.95 -23.25
CA GLU A 12 -2.02 13.81 -23.83
C GLU A 12 -0.52 14.08 -23.86
N THR A 13 0.04 15.02 -23.03
CA THR A 13 1.50 15.15 -22.84
C THR A 13 1.81 15.47 -21.38
N GLY A 14 0.86 15.27 -20.52
CA GLY A 14 0.96 15.47 -19.05
C GLY A 14 0.87 14.12 -18.33
N PRO A 15 1.66 13.95 -17.13
CA PRO A 15 1.77 12.64 -16.46
C PRO A 15 0.48 11.81 -16.62
N VAL A 16 0.46 10.92 -17.58
CA VAL A 16 -0.54 9.81 -17.64
C VAL A 16 -0.61 9.12 -16.27
N GLN A 17 -1.44 9.58 -15.34
CA GLN A 17 -1.72 8.72 -14.16
C GLN A 17 -2.14 7.31 -14.59
N ALA A 18 -1.28 6.49 -15.35
CA ALA A 18 -1.68 5.08 -15.47
C ALA A 18 -2.18 4.54 -14.12
N GLN A 19 -3.52 3.96 -14.13
CA GLN A 19 -4.50 3.10 -13.45
C GLN A 19 -3.83 2.17 -12.45
N MET A 20 -3.32 2.73 -11.24
CA MET A 20 -3.27 2.11 -9.90
C MET A 20 -2.65 0.70 -9.98
N HIS A 21 -1.27 0.43 -9.60
CA HIS A 21 -0.46 -0.69 -9.09
C HIS A 21 -0.80 -0.98 -7.62
N PRO A 22 -1.00 -2.29 -7.26
CA PRO A 22 -1.48 -3.13 -6.15
C PRO A 22 -1.17 -2.49 -4.79
N ALA A 23 -1.12 -1.24 -4.69
CA ALA A 23 -1.14 -0.69 -3.32
C ALA A 23 -2.55 -0.14 -3.03
N TRP A 24 -3.59 -0.98 -3.19
CA TRP A 24 -4.97 -1.29 -2.77
C TRP A 24 -5.58 -0.13 -1.98
N ILE A 25 -6.75 0.15 -2.37
CA ILE A 25 -7.93 0.56 -1.58
C ILE A 25 -7.81 0.02 -0.15
N ARG A 26 -7.26 0.75 0.65
CA ARG A 26 -7.04 0.47 2.09
C ARG A 26 -8.20 -0.33 2.69
N ILE A 27 -9.32 -0.32 2.05
CA ILE A 27 -10.51 -0.96 2.67
C ILE A 27 -10.54 -2.45 2.34
N MET A 28 -9.66 -2.97 1.39
CA MET A 28 -9.76 -4.39 0.98
C MET A 28 -9.08 -5.27 2.04
N PRO A 29 -9.57 -6.59 2.13
CA PRO A 29 -9.03 -7.52 3.14
C PRO A 29 -7.55 -7.84 2.90
N CYS A 30 -6.85 -8.39 4.00
CA CYS A 30 -5.40 -8.68 3.98
C CYS A 30 -5.08 -9.74 2.92
N SER A 31 -6.06 -10.58 2.72
CA SER A 31 -5.77 -11.71 1.81
C SER A 31 -5.72 -11.25 0.34
N ILE A 32 -6.19 -10.05 0.13
CA ILE A 32 -6.11 -9.55 -1.25
C ILE A 32 -4.65 -9.59 -1.76
N GLU A 33 -3.70 -9.37 -0.78
CA GLU A 33 -2.29 -9.45 -1.20
C GLU A 33 -1.99 -10.81 -1.87
N LEU A 34 -2.66 -11.82 -1.40
CA LEU A 34 -2.46 -13.14 -2.03
C LEU A 34 -2.86 -13.14 -3.50
N PHE A 35 -3.73 -12.24 -3.81
CA PHE A 35 -4.19 -12.24 -5.21
C PHE A 35 -3.37 -11.26 -6.06
N ARG A 36 -2.52 -10.55 -5.43
CA ARG A 36 -1.63 -9.61 -6.15
C ARG A 36 -0.27 -10.24 -6.43
N THR A 37 0.11 -11.27 -5.70
CA THR A 37 1.48 -11.85 -5.71
C THR A 37 1.71 -12.61 -7.02
N VAL A 38 0.69 -12.45 -8.01
CA VAL A 38 1.07 -13.03 -9.33
C VAL A 38 1.33 -11.87 -10.30
N PRO A 39 2.61 -11.62 -10.46
CA PRO A 39 3.06 -10.48 -11.28
C PRO A 39 2.60 -10.61 -12.74
N SER A 40 1.39 -11.47 -13.02
CA SER A 40 1.22 -11.59 -14.49
C SER A 40 -0.23 -11.25 -14.85
N LEU A 41 -0.33 -10.30 -15.78
CA LEU A 41 -1.69 -10.05 -16.35
C LEU A 41 -2.18 -11.27 -17.13
N SER A 42 -1.25 -12.24 -17.18
CA SER A 42 -1.70 -13.44 -17.91
C SER A 42 -2.56 -14.34 -17.01
N LEU A 43 -3.46 -15.04 -17.76
CA LEU A 43 -4.37 -15.93 -17.00
C LEU A 43 -3.59 -17.03 -16.28
N PHE A 44 -3.97 -17.32 -15.13
CA PHE A 44 -3.37 -18.43 -14.36
C PHE A 44 -4.49 -19.20 -13.65
N PRO A 45 -4.11 -20.54 -13.45
CA PRO A 45 -5.18 -21.33 -12.81
C PRO A 45 -5.38 -20.91 -11.34
N ALA A 46 -6.65 -20.72 -10.95
CA ALA A 46 -6.93 -20.33 -9.56
C ALA A 46 -6.31 -21.33 -8.58
N SER A 47 -6.11 -22.57 -8.98
CA SER A 47 -5.55 -23.62 -8.11
C SER A 47 -4.05 -23.42 -7.89
N TRP A 48 -3.41 -22.49 -8.62
CA TRP A 48 -1.97 -22.24 -8.46
C TRP A 48 -1.68 -21.77 -7.03
N TRP A 49 -2.45 -21.03 -6.44
CA TRP A 49 -2.19 -20.50 -5.09
C TRP A 49 -2.06 -21.65 -4.08
N ALA A 50 -2.83 -22.69 -4.34
CA ALA A 50 -2.68 -23.88 -3.47
C ALA A 50 -1.26 -24.47 -3.56
N ASP A 51 -0.62 -24.29 -4.66
CA ASP A 51 0.75 -24.79 -4.85
C ASP A 51 1.80 -23.84 -4.25
N VAL A 52 1.55 -22.51 -4.29
CA VAL A 52 2.54 -21.51 -3.85
C VAL A 52 2.42 -21.31 -2.34
N PHE A 53 1.23 -21.58 -1.78
CA PHE A 53 1.06 -21.40 -0.32
C PHE A 53 0.46 -22.69 0.26
N PRO A 54 1.41 -23.67 0.57
CA PRO A 54 0.98 -25.05 0.87
C PRO A 54 0.32 -25.14 2.26
N ASP A 55 -0.91 -24.66 2.55
CA ASP A 55 -1.70 -24.96 3.76
C ASP A 55 -3.04 -25.58 3.36
N ASP A 56 -3.17 -26.90 3.59
CA ASP A 56 -4.32 -27.76 3.22
C ASP A 56 -5.62 -26.95 3.16
N ASP A 57 -5.72 -25.95 2.13
CA ASP A 57 -6.91 -25.42 1.46
C ASP A 57 -7.12 -23.94 1.83
N LEU A 58 -6.24 -23.10 1.46
CA LEU A 58 -6.16 -21.63 1.66
C LEU A 58 -7.47 -20.96 1.21
N TRP A 59 -8.21 -21.68 0.42
CA TRP A 59 -9.42 -21.01 -0.12
C TRP A 59 -10.50 -20.92 0.96
N ASN A 60 -10.32 -21.74 2.02
CA ASN A 60 -11.35 -21.65 3.08
C ASN A 60 -10.82 -20.84 4.27
N GLU A 61 -9.75 -20.20 4.12
CA GLU A 61 -9.21 -19.38 5.23
C GLU A 61 -9.88 -18.00 5.24
N PRO A 62 -9.90 -17.48 6.45
CA PRO A 62 -10.47 -16.13 6.57
C PRO A 62 -9.66 -15.10 5.76
N VAL A 63 -10.44 -14.16 5.23
CA VAL A 63 -9.77 -13.21 4.32
C VAL A 63 -9.20 -12.04 5.14
N TRP A 64 -9.66 -11.98 6.41
CA TRP A 64 -9.07 -10.92 7.27
C TRP A 64 -8.11 -11.56 8.28
N CYS A 65 -7.10 -10.91 8.52
CA CYS A 65 -6.10 -11.45 9.47
C CYS A 65 -6.59 -11.22 10.91
N ASP A 66 -6.39 -12.31 11.67
CA ASP A 66 -6.66 -12.19 13.12
C ASP A 66 -5.48 -11.51 13.85
N PRO A 67 -5.88 -10.39 14.58
CA PRO A 67 -4.80 -9.67 15.27
C PRO A 67 -4.14 -10.51 16.36
N GLY A 68 -4.66 -11.76 16.58
CA GLY A 68 -4.04 -12.68 17.54
C GLY A 68 -4.44 -12.30 18.97
N ASP A 69 -3.83 -12.97 19.89
CA ASP A 69 -4.15 -12.81 21.33
C ASP A 69 -3.38 -11.62 21.93
N VAL A 70 -4.13 -10.86 22.77
CA VAL A 70 -3.52 -9.67 23.39
C VAL A 70 -2.28 -10.07 24.20
N ASP A 71 -2.25 -11.30 24.74
CA ASP A 71 -1.09 -11.73 25.55
C ASP A 71 0.15 -11.90 24.67
N ASP A 72 -0.05 -12.28 23.47
CA ASP A 72 1.11 -12.34 22.54
C ASP A 72 1.66 -10.95 22.25
N TRP A 73 0.83 -10.01 22.13
CA TRP A 73 1.31 -8.61 21.91
C TRP A 73 2.09 -8.11 23.13
N ILE A 74 1.57 -8.50 24.29
CA ILE A 74 2.26 -8.06 25.53
C ILE A 74 3.64 -8.74 25.60
N THR A 75 3.62 -10.04 25.31
CA THR A 75 4.90 -10.76 25.32
C THR A 75 5.90 -10.15 24.34
N GLU A 76 5.43 -9.86 23.14
CA GLU A 76 6.34 -9.24 22.15
C GLU A 76 6.82 -7.87 22.65
N ALA A 77 5.95 -7.11 23.17
CA ALA A 77 6.34 -5.76 23.65
C ALA A 77 7.38 -5.87 24.79
N ARG A 78 7.22 -6.94 25.54
CA ARG A 78 8.19 -7.12 26.64
C ARG A 78 9.57 -7.50 26.08
N GLU A 79 9.54 -8.32 25.06
CA GLU A 79 10.81 -8.81 24.47
C GLU A 79 11.54 -7.68 23.73
N HIS A 80 10.81 -6.66 23.26
CA HIS A 80 11.45 -5.62 22.43
C HIS A 80 11.60 -4.33 23.23
N HIS A 81 11.44 -4.33 24.63
CA HIS A 81 11.65 -3.30 25.66
C HIS A 81 10.99 -1.98 25.27
N PHE A 82 9.63 -1.92 24.92
CA PHE A 82 8.96 -0.61 24.67
C PHE A 82 8.60 0.04 25.99
N GLY A 83 9.61 0.59 26.87
CA GLY A 83 9.14 1.35 28.05
C GLY A 83 10.03 1.05 29.28
N THR A 84 9.93 1.85 30.33
CA THR A 84 10.84 2.09 31.47
C THR A 84 10.52 1.11 32.61
N SER A 85 8.98 0.27 32.54
CA SER A 85 8.60 -0.74 33.56
C SER A 85 7.56 -1.70 32.96
N ALA A 86 7.49 -2.92 33.47
CA ALA A 86 6.61 -4.00 32.96
C ALA A 86 5.14 -3.56 32.97
N GLU A 87 4.74 -2.73 33.91
CA GLU A 87 3.34 -2.25 33.98
C GLU A 87 3.04 -1.26 32.85
N VAL A 88 3.96 -0.43 32.60
CA VAL A 88 3.77 0.55 31.52
C VAL A 88 3.80 -0.16 30.16
N ILE A 89 4.61 -1.20 29.97
CA ILE A 89 4.70 -1.93 28.68
C ILE A 89 3.39 -2.69 28.44
N GLU A 90 2.94 -3.23 29.47
CA GLU A 90 1.67 -3.97 29.30
C GLU A 90 0.53 -3.00 28.95
N LYS A 91 0.42 -1.94 29.77
CA LYS A 91 -0.64 -0.96 29.43
C LYS A 91 -0.52 -0.47 27.99
N GLU A 92 0.70 -0.14 27.57
CA GLU A 92 0.87 0.36 26.18
C GLU A 92 0.55 -0.73 25.16
N ALA A 93 0.93 -1.97 25.42
CA ALA A 93 0.63 -3.05 24.46
C ALA A 93 -0.88 -3.27 24.34
N ARG A 94 -1.56 -3.15 25.40
CA ARG A 94 -3.03 -3.35 25.33
C ARG A 94 -3.67 -2.19 24.58
N GLU A 95 -3.21 -1.03 24.97
CA GLU A 95 -3.77 0.12 24.22
C GLU A 95 -3.52 -0.01 22.72
N GLU A 96 -2.31 -0.41 22.41
CA GLU A 96 -2.04 -0.58 20.98
C GLU A 96 -2.91 -1.71 20.39
N TYR A 97 -3.05 -2.80 21.14
CA TYR A 97 -3.93 -3.90 20.66
C TYR A 97 -5.36 -3.38 20.46
N ASP A 98 -5.93 -2.69 21.41
CA ASP A 98 -7.30 -2.15 21.26
C ASP A 98 -7.41 -1.22 20.05
N ARG A 99 -6.43 -0.33 19.98
CA ARG A 99 -6.46 0.55 18.80
C ARG A 99 -6.44 -0.24 17.49
N ALA A 100 -5.51 -1.24 17.37
CA ALA A 100 -5.41 -2.03 16.12
C ALA A 100 -6.72 -2.79 15.86
N THR A 101 -7.33 -3.31 16.89
CA THR A 101 -8.59 -4.07 16.70
C THR A 101 -9.70 -3.12 16.26
N ALA A 102 -9.79 -1.98 16.95
CA ALA A 102 -10.82 -1.00 16.56
C ALA A 102 -10.65 -0.57 15.09
N GLU A 103 -9.43 -0.25 14.74
CA GLU A 103 -9.19 0.16 13.32
C GLU A 103 -9.60 -0.96 12.35
N ARG A 104 -9.33 -2.15 12.68
CA ARG A 104 -9.69 -3.28 11.78
C ARG A 104 -11.21 -3.45 11.71
N SER A 105 -11.77 -3.44 12.88
CA SER A 105 -13.25 -3.57 12.88
C SER A 105 -13.90 -2.47 12.02
N GLU A 106 -13.42 -1.31 12.22
CA GLU A 106 -13.96 -0.22 11.39
C GLU A 106 -13.76 -0.50 9.89
N ARG A 107 -12.78 -1.06 9.62
CA ARG A 107 -12.53 -1.33 8.17
C ARG A 107 -13.45 -2.45 7.66
N ILE A 108 -13.51 -3.42 8.44
CA ILE A 108 -14.43 -4.50 8.01
C ILE A 108 -15.84 -3.94 7.86
N ALA A 109 -16.17 -3.09 8.76
CA ALA A 109 -17.50 -2.48 8.66
C ALA A 109 -17.63 -1.63 7.39
N THR A 110 -16.60 -0.86 7.16
CA THR A 110 -16.65 -0.05 5.92
C THR A 110 -16.72 -0.93 4.67
N PHE A 111 -15.90 -1.93 4.63
CA PHE A 111 -15.94 -2.83 3.46
C PHE A 111 -17.32 -3.50 3.34
N THR A 112 -17.82 -3.87 4.50
CA THR A 112 -19.16 -4.50 4.49
C THR A 112 -20.20 -3.54 3.90
N THR A 113 -20.15 -2.38 4.30
CA THR A 113 -21.08 -1.37 3.74
C THR A 113 -20.91 -1.25 2.22
N HIS A 114 -19.70 -1.32 1.78
CA HIS A 114 -19.49 -1.24 0.31
C HIS A 114 -20.04 -2.46 -0.41
N CYS A 115 -19.80 -3.54 0.28
CA CYS A 115 -20.36 -4.74 -0.37
C CYS A 115 -21.88 -4.64 -0.47
N GLU A 116 -22.47 -4.09 0.56
CA GLU A 116 -23.94 -3.94 0.53
C GLU A 116 -24.37 -2.95 -0.57
N ARG A 117 -23.62 -1.91 -0.74
CA ARG A 117 -24.01 -0.92 -1.76
C ARG A 117 -23.80 -1.49 -3.17
N ALA A 118 -22.86 -2.39 -3.22
CA ALA A 118 -22.58 -2.97 -4.55
C ALA A 118 -23.50 -4.16 -4.80
N GLY A 119 -24.35 -4.48 -3.79
CA GLY A 119 -25.26 -5.64 -3.94
C GLY A 119 -24.50 -6.97 -3.96
N LEU A 120 -23.34 -7.02 -3.35
CA LEU A 120 -22.53 -8.26 -3.33
C LEU A 120 -22.36 -8.72 -1.88
N PRO A 121 -22.23 -10.01 -1.67
CA PRO A 121 -22.04 -10.52 -0.31
C PRO A 121 -20.62 -10.20 0.20
N VAL A 122 -20.60 -10.10 1.57
CA VAL A 122 -19.27 -9.86 2.18
C VAL A 122 -18.44 -11.15 2.11
N PRO A 123 -17.25 -11.05 1.52
CA PRO A 123 -16.42 -12.27 1.46
C PRO A 123 -15.83 -12.63 2.83
N HIS A 124 -15.95 -13.93 3.20
CA HIS A 124 -15.40 -14.35 4.50
C HIS A 124 -14.16 -15.23 4.31
N THR A 125 -14.13 -15.78 3.09
CA THR A 125 -12.95 -16.62 2.79
C THR A 125 -12.22 -16.10 1.55
N VAL A 126 -11.13 -16.68 1.34
CA VAL A 126 -10.34 -16.25 0.15
C VAL A 126 -11.14 -16.58 -1.12
N ARG A 127 -11.76 -17.70 -1.06
CA ARG A 127 -12.59 -18.03 -2.25
C ARG A 127 -13.69 -16.99 -2.46
N ASP A 128 -14.39 -16.67 -1.39
CA ASP A 128 -15.44 -15.64 -1.51
C ASP A 128 -14.86 -14.31 -2.02
N LEU A 129 -13.68 -14.05 -1.51
CA LEU A 129 -13.07 -12.78 -1.97
C LEU A 129 -12.79 -12.81 -3.47
N LEU A 130 -12.27 -13.94 -4.03
CA LEU A 130 -12.03 -14.01 -5.48
C LEU A 130 -13.35 -13.83 -6.24
N GLU A 131 -14.36 -14.49 -5.75
CA GLU A 131 -15.66 -14.33 -6.44
C GLU A 131 -16.13 -12.87 -6.40
N PHE A 132 -15.96 -12.32 -5.22
CA PHE A 132 -16.28 -10.89 -5.08
C PHE A 132 -15.50 -10.03 -6.08
N LEU A 133 -14.22 -10.23 -6.21
CA LEU A 133 -13.38 -9.41 -7.12
C LEU A 133 -13.76 -9.65 -8.58
N LEU A 134 -14.12 -10.86 -8.93
CA LEU A 134 -14.58 -11.13 -10.30
C LEU A 134 -15.90 -10.40 -10.57
N ALA A 135 -16.73 -10.39 -9.51
CA ALA A 135 -18.02 -9.70 -9.71
C ALA A 135 -17.82 -8.19 -9.84
N LEU A 136 -16.83 -7.67 -9.25
CA LEU A 136 -16.59 -6.21 -9.31
C LEU A 136 -15.84 -5.85 -10.60
N GLY A 137 -15.26 -6.90 -11.23
CA GLY A 137 -14.57 -6.61 -12.50
C GLY A 137 -13.08 -6.30 -12.26
N LEU A 138 -12.70 -6.49 -11.06
CA LEU A 138 -11.27 -6.22 -10.78
C LEU A 138 -10.40 -7.42 -11.18
N TYR A 139 -11.11 -8.56 -11.36
CA TYR A 139 -10.48 -9.74 -11.99
C TYR A 139 -11.38 -10.27 -13.11
N ARG A 140 -10.66 -10.94 -13.99
CA ARG A 140 -11.47 -11.63 -15.03
C ARG A 140 -11.17 -13.14 -14.96
N GLY A 141 -12.30 -13.85 -15.23
CA GLY A 141 -12.14 -15.32 -15.15
C GLY A 141 -12.65 -15.99 -16.43
N GLU A 142 -11.85 -17.10 -16.72
CA GLU A 142 -12.28 -17.93 -17.86
C GLU A 142 -12.09 -19.41 -17.48
N THR A 143 -13.23 -20.15 -17.85
CA THR A 143 -13.11 -21.60 -17.56
C THR A 143 -12.57 -22.33 -18.80
N ARG A 144 -11.33 -23.09 -18.52
CA ARG A 144 -10.72 -23.92 -19.58
C ARG A 144 -10.59 -25.36 -19.07
N ASP A 145 -11.33 -26.24 -19.87
CA ASP A 145 -11.25 -27.68 -19.52
C ASP A 145 -11.64 -27.92 -18.06
N GLY A 146 -12.70 -27.19 -17.55
CA GLY A 146 -13.23 -27.47 -16.20
C GLY A 146 -12.42 -26.79 -15.09
N GLN A 147 -11.41 -26.00 -15.48
CA GLN A 147 -10.58 -25.29 -14.48
C GLN A 147 -10.71 -23.78 -14.66
N LEU A 148 -10.88 -23.04 -13.49
CA LEU A 148 -11.02 -21.57 -13.55
C LEU A 148 -9.62 -20.91 -13.63
N PHE A 149 -9.57 -20.13 -14.67
CA PHE A 149 -8.34 -19.31 -14.83
C PHE A 149 -8.68 -17.84 -14.58
N VAL A 150 -7.78 -17.20 -13.80
CA VAL A 150 -8.13 -15.80 -13.49
C VAL A 150 -6.93 -14.90 -13.79
N ALA A 151 -7.31 -13.60 -13.98
CA ALA A 151 -6.26 -12.58 -14.22
C ALA A 151 -6.74 -11.23 -13.65
N PRO A 152 -5.78 -10.60 -12.96
CA PRO A 152 -6.16 -9.27 -12.45
C PRO A 152 -6.31 -8.25 -13.58
N GLN A 153 -7.27 -7.27 -13.36
CA GLN A 153 -7.47 -6.19 -14.34
C GLN A 153 -6.94 -4.87 -13.76
N LEU A 154 -5.65 -4.74 -13.86
CA LEU A 154 -4.95 -3.66 -13.13
C LEU A 154 -5.20 -2.31 -13.82
N TYR A 155 -5.88 -2.39 -14.92
CA TYR A 155 -6.15 -1.09 -15.58
C TYR A 155 -7.48 -0.51 -15.06
N ILE A 156 -8.20 -1.29 -14.28
CA ILE A 156 -9.47 -0.79 -13.73
C ILE A 156 -9.19 -0.13 -12.38
N ASN A 157 -9.76 1.08 -12.33
CA ASN A 157 -9.65 1.78 -11.04
C ASN A 157 -10.68 1.25 -10.02
N PRO A 158 -10.21 0.70 -8.92
CA PRO A 158 -11.14 0.11 -7.95
C PRO A 158 -12.14 1.14 -7.43
N PHE A 159 -11.74 2.48 -7.43
CA PHE A 159 -12.71 3.50 -6.98
C PHE A 159 -13.88 3.61 -7.95
N ASP A 160 -13.54 3.16 -9.15
CA ASP A 160 -14.65 3.22 -10.13
C ASP A 160 -15.65 2.09 -9.91
N VAL A 161 -15.16 1.13 -9.32
CA VAL A 161 -16.07 -0.05 -9.29
C VAL A 161 -16.53 -0.30 -7.85
N LEU A 162 -15.79 0.41 -6.98
CA LEU A 162 -16.26 0.29 -5.59
C LEU A 162 -17.25 1.42 -5.29
N ALA A 163 -18.36 1.03 -4.82
CA ALA A 163 -19.49 1.97 -4.63
C ALA A 163 -19.14 3.02 -3.55
N PHE A 164 -18.07 3.92 -3.82
CA PHE A 164 -17.73 4.95 -2.83
C PHE A 164 -18.70 6.14 -2.93
N GLY A 165 -19.09 6.55 -1.74
CA GLY A 165 -19.64 7.93 -1.75
C GLY A 165 -18.57 8.98 -2.02
N LYS A 166 -18.92 10.20 -2.25
CA LYS A 166 -17.97 11.28 -2.61
C LYS A 166 -16.96 11.53 -1.48
N LEU A 167 -17.39 11.69 -0.28
CA LEU A 167 -16.45 11.97 0.83
C LEU A 167 -15.54 10.76 1.07
N GLU A 168 -16.06 9.58 0.93
CA GLU A 168 -15.23 8.37 1.11
C GLU A 168 -14.13 8.28 0.02
N ALA A 169 -14.55 8.74 -1.10
CA ALA A 169 -13.54 8.68 -2.19
C ALA A 169 -12.42 9.70 -1.93
N ILE A 170 -12.77 10.79 -1.43
CA ILE A 170 -11.75 11.83 -1.16
C ILE A 170 -10.82 11.35 -0.03
N GLU A 171 -11.44 10.84 1.00
CA GLU A 171 -10.59 10.35 2.11
C GLU A 171 -9.68 9.20 1.66
N GLU A 172 -10.23 8.31 0.95
CA GLU A 172 -9.41 7.21 0.44
C GLU A 172 -8.29 7.72 -0.48
N ALA A 173 -8.64 8.63 -1.30
CA ALA A 173 -7.59 9.22 -2.17
C ALA A 173 -6.47 9.85 -1.35
N ALA A 174 -6.87 10.57 -0.33
CA ALA A 174 -5.84 11.18 0.52
C ALA A 174 -4.95 10.11 1.18
N ASP A 175 -5.58 9.12 1.67
CA ASP A 175 -4.81 8.02 2.27
C ASP A 175 -3.88 7.35 1.26
N GLN A 176 -4.33 7.16 0.10
CA GLN A 176 -3.46 6.54 -0.94
C GLN A 176 -2.28 7.44 -1.27
N ARG A 177 -2.66 8.63 -1.25
CA ARG A 177 -1.53 9.56 -1.47
C ARG A 177 -0.47 9.42 -0.36
N GLY A 178 -0.89 9.36 0.90
CA GLY A 178 0.05 9.07 2.00
C GLY A 178 0.87 7.79 1.76
N ASP A 179 0.23 6.73 1.26
CA ASP A 179 0.95 5.48 0.97
C ASP A 179 2.00 5.69 -0.14
N LEU A 180 1.60 6.47 -1.08
CA LEU A 180 2.58 6.69 -2.19
C LEU A 180 3.78 7.49 -1.68
N GLU A 181 3.43 8.36 -0.82
CA GLU A 181 4.57 9.11 -0.22
C GLU A 181 5.50 8.15 0.53
N GLU A 182 4.91 7.29 1.33
CA GLU A 182 5.74 6.33 2.08
C GLU A 182 6.53 5.41 1.14
N LEU A 183 5.86 4.86 0.12
CA LEU A 183 6.57 3.99 -0.85
C LEU A 183 7.72 4.73 -1.54
N THR A 184 7.45 5.96 -1.87
CA THR A 184 8.51 6.75 -2.55
C THR A 184 9.69 6.98 -1.57
N ALA A 185 9.36 7.27 -0.34
CA ALA A 185 10.46 7.47 0.64
C ALA A 185 11.28 6.19 0.83
N ILE A 186 10.55 5.10 0.97
CA ILE A 186 11.25 3.81 1.11
C ILE A 186 12.14 3.55 -0.12
N ALA A 187 11.59 3.79 -1.34
CA ALA A 187 12.38 3.57 -2.57
C ALA A 187 13.62 4.47 -2.61
N ILE A 188 13.45 5.71 -2.20
CA ILE A 188 14.62 6.61 -2.19
C ILE A 188 15.70 6.03 -1.27
N ARG A 189 15.26 5.54 -0.18
CA ARG A 189 16.24 5.01 0.79
C ARG A 189 16.94 3.76 0.23
N ARG A 190 16.20 2.88 -0.31
CA ARG A 190 16.78 1.60 -0.75
C ARG A 190 17.61 1.77 -2.02
N VAL A 191 17.06 2.54 -2.88
CA VAL A 191 17.83 2.70 -4.14
C VAL A 191 19.06 3.57 -3.88
N GLY A 192 18.84 4.51 -3.03
CA GLY A 192 19.91 5.50 -2.76
C GLY A 192 20.94 4.93 -1.77
N GLY A 193 20.70 3.74 -1.30
CA GLY A 193 21.66 3.12 -0.35
C GLY A 193 21.89 4.00 0.88
N VAL A 194 20.82 4.62 1.35
CA VAL A 194 20.98 5.56 2.48
C VAL A 194 21.10 4.75 3.77
N GLU A 195 22.27 5.02 4.45
CA GLU A 195 22.46 4.36 5.76
C GLU A 195 21.75 5.15 6.87
N TYR A 196 21.27 4.36 7.96
CA TYR A 196 20.63 5.11 9.06
C TYR A 196 21.05 4.51 10.41
N ASP A 197 20.83 5.49 11.41
CA ASP A 197 21.00 5.09 12.82
C ASP A 197 19.66 5.24 13.57
N PHE A 198 19.70 4.65 14.76
CA PHE A 198 18.49 4.82 15.60
C PHE A 198 18.86 5.67 16.83
N ASP A 199 17.93 6.70 16.99
CA ASP A 199 18.24 7.48 18.19
C ASP A 199 17.72 6.75 19.44
N ASP A 200 18.02 7.31 20.59
CA ASP A 200 17.72 6.68 21.91
C ASP A 200 16.23 6.41 22.06
N GLU A 201 15.46 7.02 21.14
CA GLU A 201 14.00 6.78 21.19
C GLU A 201 13.56 5.83 20.09
N GLY A 202 14.62 5.26 19.38
CA GLY A 202 14.30 4.23 18.37
C GLY A 202 13.84 4.86 17.04
N HIS A 203 14.04 6.25 16.94
CA HIS A 203 13.70 6.88 15.64
C HIS A 203 14.87 6.80 14.66
N PHE A 204 14.40 6.67 13.34
CA PHE A 204 15.44 6.62 12.28
C PHE A 204 16.08 8.01 12.12
N VAL A 205 17.42 7.99 12.24
CA VAL A 205 18.08 9.28 11.97
C VAL A 205 19.26 9.07 11.02
N LEU A 206 19.57 10.09 10.28
CA LEU A 206 20.75 9.98 9.39
C LEU A 206 22.04 9.98 10.20
N PRO A 207 23.09 9.24 9.67
CA PRO A 207 24.35 9.15 10.43
C PRO A 207 24.93 10.55 10.72
N GLY A 208 25.28 10.69 12.07
CA GLY A 208 25.95 11.96 12.46
C GLY A 208 24.95 13.09 12.69
N GLY A 209 23.61 12.78 12.66
CA GLY A 209 22.58 13.83 12.90
C GLY A 209 22.33 14.69 11.65
N GLY A 210 22.59 14.17 10.50
CA GLY A 210 22.38 14.94 9.25
C GLY A 210 20.91 15.27 9.02
N LYS A 211 20.68 16.42 8.34
CA LYS A 211 19.27 16.86 8.12
C LYS A 211 18.80 16.48 6.72
N SER A 212 19.80 16.05 5.95
CA SER A 212 19.41 15.60 4.60
C SER A 212 20.53 14.76 3.99
N VAL A 213 20.15 14.07 2.87
CA VAL A 213 21.16 13.25 2.20
C VAL A 213 20.96 13.40 0.68
N GLU A 214 22.10 13.44 0.03
CA GLU A 214 22.01 13.48 -1.46
C GLU A 214 22.17 12.07 -2.03
N VAL A 215 21.22 11.79 -2.93
CA VAL A 215 21.31 10.45 -3.56
C VAL A 215 21.16 10.59 -5.08
N GLU A 216 21.94 9.75 -5.77
CA GLU A 216 21.80 9.71 -7.25
C GLU A 216 20.89 8.54 -7.66
N LEU A 217 19.86 8.88 -8.41
CA LEU A 217 18.87 7.85 -8.77
C LEU A 217 18.22 8.20 -10.10
N SER A 218 17.38 7.28 -10.70
CA SER A 218 16.51 7.57 -11.86
C SER A 218 15.05 7.24 -11.51
N LEU A 219 14.10 7.87 -12.24
CA LEU A 219 12.67 7.62 -11.94
C LEU A 219 12.30 6.16 -12.19
N ASN A 220 12.97 5.50 -13.14
CA ASN A 220 12.64 4.08 -13.39
C ASN A 220 13.10 3.19 -12.23
N GLU A 221 14.26 3.56 -11.70
CA GLU A 221 14.74 2.73 -10.56
C GLU A 221 13.82 2.90 -9.34
N LEU A 222 13.40 4.11 -9.18
CA LEU A 222 12.48 4.33 -8.03
C LEU A 222 11.14 3.62 -8.27
N GLY A 223 10.62 3.80 -9.45
CA GLY A 223 9.34 3.10 -9.80
C GLY A 223 9.46 1.59 -9.64
N ASP A 224 10.57 1.02 -10.11
CA ASP A 224 10.75 -0.45 -9.99
C ASP A 224 10.80 -0.89 -8.53
N ASP A 225 11.56 -0.06 -7.78
CA ASP A 225 11.65 -0.48 -6.36
C ASP A 225 10.32 -0.27 -5.64
N ALA A 226 9.62 0.83 -5.93
CA ALA A 226 8.34 1.14 -5.26
C ALA A 226 7.20 0.27 -5.79
N GLY A 227 7.48 -0.39 -6.90
CA GLY A 227 6.43 -1.26 -7.46
C GLY A 227 5.29 -0.46 -8.10
N VAL A 228 5.60 0.88 -8.50
CA VAL A 228 4.60 1.70 -9.23
C VAL A 228 5.28 2.32 -10.46
N PRO A 229 4.42 2.72 -11.44
CA PRO A 229 5.00 3.36 -12.63
C PRO A 229 5.84 4.59 -12.27
N ALA A 230 6.88 4.81 -13.02
CA ALA A 230 7.82 5.92 -12.75
C ALA A 230 7.10 7.27 -12.79
N GLN A 231 6.06 7.36 -13.53
CA GLN A 231 5.35 8.65 -13.62
C GLN A 231 4.64 8.97 -12.29
N VAL A 232 4.16 7.90 -11.71
CA VAL A 232 3.54 8.11 -10.38
C VAL A 232 4.59 8.60 -9.38
N VAL A 233 5.71 8.00 -9.42
CA VAL A 233 6.79 8.45 -8.51
C VAL A 233 7.19 9.90 -8.84
N ARG A 234 7.18 10.21 -10.17
CA ARG A 234 7.49 11.62 -10.53
C ARG A 234 6.50 12.58 -9.87
N GLY A 235 5.21 12.30 -10.04
CA GLY A 235 4.19 13.17 -9.41
C GLY A 235 4.42 13.33 -7.91
N MET A 236 4.72 12.20 -7.30
CA MET A 236 4.92 12.26 -5.85
C MET A 236 6.17 13.08 -5.48
N LEU A 237 7.27 12.89 -6.19
CA LEU A 237 8.48 13.70 -5.92
C LEU A 237 8.21 15.19 -6.10
N MET A 238 7.39 15.53 -7.08
CA MET A 238 7.05 16.97 -7.26
C MET A 238 6.28 17.49 -6.05
N GLU A 239 5.38 16.71 -5.60
CA GLU A 239 4.63 17.13 -4.39
C GLU A 239 5.55 17.28 -3.18
N LEU A 240 6.34 16.25 -3.01
CA LEU A 240 7.28 16.31 -1.87
C LEU A 240 8.24 17.49 -2.00
N SER A 241 8.62 17.80 -3.22
CA SER A 241 9.49 18.99 -3.42
C SER A 241 8.77 20.27 -3.00
N GLU A 242 7.46 20.36 -3.26
CA GLU A 242 6.70 21.56 -2.86
C GLU A 242 6.64 21.69 -1.33
N ASP A 243 6.74 20.51 -0.69
CA ASP A 243 6.66 20.54 0.79
C ASP A 243 8.05 20.70 1.41
N GLY A 244 9.07 20.75 0.54
CA GLY A 244 10.45 20.97 1.05
C GLY A 244 11.09 19.67 1.55
N ASP A 245 10.49 18.60 1.29
CA ASP A 245 11.05 17.32 1.78
C ASP A 245 12.10 16.75 0.82
N VAL A 246 11.97 17.19 -0.43
CA VAL A 246 13.02 16.76 -1.38
C VAL A 246 13.37 17.94 -2.27
N ALA A 247 14.61 17.92 -2.69
CA ALA A 247 15.09 18.88 -3.70
C ALA A 247 15.95 18.18 -4.75
N SER A 248 15.74 18.74 -5.99
CA SER A 248 16.53 18.12 -7.08
C SER A 248 17.23 19.19 -7.90
N SER A 249 18.43 18.81 -8.34
CA SER A 249 19.18 19.73 -9.23
C SER A 249 18.61 19.72 -10.65
N SER A 250 17.75 18.79 -10.90
CA SER A 250 17.09 18.71 -12.22
C SER A 250 15.58 19.00 -12.07
N ASN A 251 15.04 19.46 -13.22
CA ASN A 251 13.57 19.68 -13.21
C ASN A 251 12.81 18.35 -13.26
N LEU A 252 12.19 18.06 -12.10
CA LEU A 252 11.53 16.74 -11.94
C LEU A 252 10.38 16.59 -12.95
N ALA A 253 9.86 17.75 -13.43
CA ALA A 253 8.70 17.67 -14.34
C ALA A 253 9.11 17.20 -15.74
N THR A 254 10.40 17.36 -15.99
CA THR A 254 10.71 17.12 -17.42
C THR A 254 11.85 16.11 -17.54
N ILE A 255 12.42 15.68 -16.39
CA ILE A 255 13.59 14.80 -16.52
C ILE A 255 13.13 13.45 -17.10
N ALA A 256 13.97 13.02 -18.07
CA ALA A 256 13.61 11.70 -18.67
C ALA A 256 13.62 10.59 -17.61
N LEU A 257 12.72 9.57 -17.85
CA LEU A 257 12.51 8.54 -16.80
C LEU A 257 13.79 7.74 -16.55
N ASP A 258 14.72 7.58 -17.54
CA ASP A 258 15.93 6.74 -17.33
C ASP A 258 17.15 7.59 -17.02
N GLU A 259 16.88 8.90 -17.03
CA GLU A 259 18.05 9.77 -16.79
C GLU A 259 18.33 9.87 -15.29
N GLU A 260 19.71 9.76 -14.97
CA GLU A 260 20.08 9.87 -13.54
C GLU A 260 20.10 11.34 -13.09
N PHE A 261 19.63 11.50 -11.83
CA PHE A 261 19.68 12.86 -11.28
C PHE A 261 19.93 12.78 -9.77
N THR A 262 20.42 13.97 -9.30
CA THR A 262 20.70 14.00 -7.85
C THR A 262 19.48 14.58 -7.09
N LEU A 263 19.17 13.83 -6.06
CA LEU A 263 18.02 14.25 -5.23
C LEU A 263 18.49 14.44 -3.78
N THR A 264 18.12 15.59 -3.26
CA THR A 264 18.38 15.79 -1.82
C THR A 264 17.09 15.47 -1.04
N ALA A 265 17.22 14.51 -0.09
CA ALA A 265 16.03 14.10 0.70
C ALA A 265 16.25 14.43 2.18
N SER A 266 15.19 14.92 2.74
CA SER A 266 15.31 15.39 4.14
C SER A 266 15.20 14.20 5.10
N ASP A 267 15.76 14.39 6.27
CA ASP A 267 15.66 13.32 7.29
C ASP A 267 14.21 13.18 7.78
N ASP A 268 13.46 14.29 7.77
CA ASP A 268 12.04 14.21 8.18
C ASP A 268 11.26 13.26 7.27
N LEU A 269 11.52 13.37 6.03
CA LEU A 269 10.82 12.42 5.11
C LEU A 269 11.31 10.99 5.33
N LEU A 270 12.66 10.83 5.37
CA LEU A 270 13.22 9.46 5.38
C LEU A 270 13.01 8.81 6.76
N GLY A 271 12.88 9.64 7.80
CA GLY A 271 12.74 9.10 9.17
C GLY A 271 11.26 8.87 9.50
N GLY A 272 10.37 9.42 8.70
CA GLY A 272 8.92 9.35 9.02
C GLY A 272 8.34 7.97 8.73
N TYR A 273 9.19 7.10 8.09
CA TYR A 273 8.63 5.78 7.73
C TYR A 273 9.66 4.70 8.07
N PRO A 274 9.59 4.15 9.22
CA PRO A 274 10.64 3.31 9.82
C PRO A 274 10.62 1.89 9.25
N ASN A 275 9.59 1.59 8.45
CA ASN A 275 9.57 0.24 7.86
C ASN A 275 10.03 0.28 6.40
N ASP A 276 10.77 -0.85 6.09
CA ASP A 276 11.26 -0.87 4.69
C ASP A 276 10.21 -1.47 3.76
N GLU A 277 9.04 -1.51 4.36
CA GLU A 277 7.94 -1.95 3.48
C GLU A 277 6.65 -1.23 3.87
N LEU A 278 5.81 -1.04 2.74
CA LEU A 278 4.48 -0.49 3.08
C LEU A 278 3.63 -1.56 3.78
N LEU A 279 3.31 -1.20 5.09
CA LEU A 279 2.49 -2.21 5.80
C LEU A 279 1.01 -2.03 5.44
N PRO A 280 0.40 -3.10 5.15
CA PRO A 280 -1.05 -2.94 4.98
C PRO A 280 -1.67 -2.15 6.14
N PRO A 281 -2.65 -1.24 5.76
CA PRO A 281 -3.24 -0.35 6.78
C PRO A 281 -3.65 -1.11 8.04
N GLU A 282 -3.95 -2.37 7.87
CA GLU A 282 -4.41 -3.12 9.07
C GLU A 282 -3.21 -3.53 9.94
N HIS A 283 -1.90 -3.28 9.34
CA HIS A 283 -0.70 -3.69 10.09
C HIS A 283 0.19 -2.48 10.37
N ALA A 284 -0.37 -1.21 9.99
CA ALA A 284 0.44 0.03 10.07
C ALA A 284 0.32 0.61 11.48
#